data_AF-A0A2J6T6F8-F1
#
_entry.id   AF-A0A2J6T6F8-F1
#
_cell.length_a   1.000
_cell.length_b   1.000
_cell.length_c   1.000
_cell.angle_alpha   90.00
_cell.angle_beta   90.00
_cell.angle_gamma   90.00
#
_symmetry.space_group_name_H-M   'P 1'
#
loop_
_entity.id
_entity.type
_entity.pdbx_description
1 polymer ?
#
loop_
_entity_poly.entity_id
_entity_poly.type
_entity_poly.pdbx_seq_one_letter_code
_entity_poly.pdbx_strand_id
1 'polypeptide(L)'
;MTIHDPPPSTPTAHGLTRDQILALHTHGSKQTCHALLNTSQPPLTNPLVTCLICIHPYHSANVDGNVEVPVMTACGHVFGDGCLGVWMEESEKGGGGGNNGGTCPMCRFVLRYRECGHIIRAVPTMKPSC
;
A
#
# COMPACT_ATOMS: atom_id res chain seq x y z
N MET A 1 -22.76 41.17 -28.03
CA MET A 1 -23.23 40.37 -26.87
C MET A 1 -22.22 39.26 -26.67
N THR A 2 -21.30 39.45 -25.73
CA THR A 2 -20.24 38.48 -25.43
C THR A 2 -20.81 37.48 -24.44
N ILE A 3 -20.99 36.23 -24.86
CA ILE A 3 -21.48 35.16 -23.99
C ILE A 3 -20.24 34.57 -23.33
N HIS A 4 -20.09 34.81 -22.03
CA HIS A 4 -18.99 34.27 -21.23
C HIS A 4 -19.23 32.78 -21.00
N ASP A 5 -18.25 31.95 -21.37
CA ASP A 5 -18.20 30.53 -21.03
C ASP A 5 -18.00 30.38 -19.50
N PRO A 6 -18.80 29.57 -18.78
CA PRO A 6 -18.62 29.35 -17.35
C PRO A 6 -17.40 28.45 -17.07
N PRO A 7 -16.69 28.65 -15.95
CA PRO A 7 -15.43 27.95 -15.66
C PRO A 7 -15.63 26.43 -15.41
N PRO A 8 -14.59 25.61 -15.64
CA PRO A 8 -14.64 24.17 -15.42
C PRO A 8 -14.95 23.87 -13.95
N SER A 9 -16.03 23.13 -13.74
CA SER A 9 -16.59 22.75 -12.46
C SER A 9 -15.55 22.10 -11.56
N THR A 10 -15.39 22.67 -10.36
CA THR A 10 -14.57 22.14 -9.28
C THR A 10 -15.00 20.72 -8.88
N PRO A 11 -14.07 19.77 -8.67
CA PRO A 11 -14.40 18.44 -8.18
C PRO A 11 -14.93 18.53 -6.74
N THR A 12 -16.08 17.90 -6.50
CA THR A 12 -16.65 17.75 -5.15
C THR A 12 -15.78 16.81 -4.31
N ALA A 13 -15.84 16.93 -2.97
CA ALA A 13 -14.96 16.30 -1.97
C ALA A 13 -14.78 14.76 -2.03
N HIS A 14 -15.49 14.07 -2.92
CA HIS A 14 -15.44 12.62 -3.13
C HIS A 14 -14.83 12.19 -4.48
N GLY A 15 -14.22 13.13 -5.23
CA GLY A 15 -13.53 12.81 -6.48
C GLY A 15 -14.45 12.47 -7.67
N LEU A 16 -15.76 12.70 -7.53
CA LEU A 16 -16.74 12.51 -8.60
C LEU A 16 -17.16 13.85 -9.20
N THR A 17 -17.20 13.91 -10.54
CA THR A 17 -17.65 15.10 -11.27
C THR A 17 -19.17 15.24 -11.18
N ARG A 18 -19.68 16.45 -11.40
CA ARG A 18 -21.11 16.74 -11.37
C ARG A 18 -21.90 15.89 -12.37
N ASP A 19 -21.33 15.64 -13.55
CA ASP A 19 -21.95 14.83 -14.59
C ASP A 19 -22.00 13.34 -14.20
N GLN A 20 -20.97 12.83 -13.52
CA GLN A 20 -20.97 11.46 -12.98
C GLN A 20 -22.03 11.28 -11.90
N ILE A 21 -22.21 12.29 -11.04
CA ILE A 21 -23.27 12.31 -10.04
C ILE A 21 -24.64 12.30 -10.73
N LEU A 22 -24.86 13.14 -11.74
CA LEU A 22 -26.13 13.20 -12.46
C LEU A 22 -26.44 11.90 -13.22
N ALA A 23 -25.42 11.28 -13.83
CA ALA A 23 -25.56 10.00 -14.50
C ALA A 23 -25.95 8.88 -13.52
N LEU A 24 -25.40 8.88 -12.31
CA LEU A 24 -25.78 7.93 -11.25
C LEU A 24 -27.23 8.10 -10.80
N HIS A 25 -27.73 9.34 -10.69
CA HIS A 25 -29.13 9.58 -10.31
C HIS A 25 -30.11 9.20 -11.42
N THR A 26 -29.73 9.43 -12.68
CA THR A 26 -30.63 9.28 -13.82
C THR A 26 -30.64 7.84 -14.37
N HIS A 27 -29.49 7.15 -14.34
CA HIS A 27 -29.30 5.84 -14.98
C HIS A 27 -28.55 4.83 -14.10
N GLY A 28 -28.17 5.19 -12.88
CA GLY A 28 -27.42 4.30 -11.99
C GLY A 28 -28.24 3.07 -11.63
N SER A 29 -27.78 1.89 -12.06
CA SER A 29 -28.38 0.64 -11.60
C SER A 29 -28.06 0.44 -10.12
N LYS A 30 -28.96 -0.23 -9.38
CA LYS A 30 -28.74 -0.58 -7.96
C LYS A 30 -27.42 -1.35 -7.76
N GLN A 31 -27.02 -2.14 -8.76
CA GLN A 31 -25.76 -2.88 -8.78
C GLN A 31 -24.54 -1.94 -8.91
N THR A 32 -24.64 -0.92 -9.78
CA THR A 32 -23.61 0.11 -9.94
C THR A 32 -23.43 0.93 -8.67
N CYS A 33 -24.54 1.37 -8.04
CA CYS A 33 -24.48 2.08 -6.77
C CYS A 33 -23.88 1.20 -5.67
N HIS A 34 -24.27 -0.08 -5.60
CA HIS A 34 -23.71 -1.01 -4.63
C HIS A 34 -22.21 -1.22 -4.83
N ALA A 35 -21.74 -1.37 -6.08
CA ALA A 35 -20.31 -1.51 -6.37
C ALA A 35 -19.50 -0.29 -5.93
N LEU A 36 -19.99 0.93 -6.22
CA LEU A 36 -19.31 2.18 -5.82
C LEU A 36 -19.28 2.37 -4.30
N LEU A 37 -20.39 2.07 -3.61
CA LEU A 37 -20.46 2.15 -2.14
C LEU A 37 -19.60 1.07 -1.47
N ASN A 38 -19.53 -0.13 -2.07
CA ASN A 38 -18.71 -1.23 -1.57
C ASN A 38 -17.20 -1.06 -1.91
N THR A 39 -16.85 -0.09 -2.76
CA THR A 39 -15.46 0.36 -3.00
C THR A 39 -14.92 1.22 -1.84
N SER A 40 -15.57 1.19 -0.68
CA SER A 40 -15.05 1.74 0.59
C SER A 40 -13.84 0.97 1.13
N GLN A 41 -13.30 0.00 0.39
CA GLN A 41 -12.01 -0.57 0.74
C GLN A 41 -11.00 0.58 0.72
N PRO A 42 -10.38 0.95 1.87
CA PRO A 42 -9.30 1.91 1.84
C PRO A 42 -8.33 1.44 0.76
N PRO A 43 -7.80 2.35 -0.07
CA PRO A 43 -6.89 1.93 -1.12
C PRO A 43 -5.85 1.03 -0.45
N LEU A 44 -5.65 -0.19 -0.98
CA LEU A 44 -4.73 -1.21 -0.45
C LEU A 44 -3.26 -0.75 -0.47
N THR A 45 -3.06 0.55 -0.58
CA THR A 45 -1.83 1.31 -0.59
C THR A 45 -1.59 2.01 0.75
N ASN A 46 -2.44 1.82 1.77
CA ASN A 46 -2.17 2.40 3.09
C ASN A 46 -1.13 1.53 3.84
N PRO A 47 0.14 1.96 3.93
CA PRO A 47 1.23 1.17 4.53
C PRO A 47 1.01 0.82 5.99
N LEU A 48 0.08 1.48 6.68
CA LEU A 48 -0.21 1.22 8.09
C LEU A 48 -1.14 0.01 8.29
N VAL A 49 -1.87 -0.40 7.24
CA VAL A 49 -2.87 -1.49 7.32
C VAL A 49 -2.66 -2.58 6.28
N THR A 50 -1.82 -2.36 5.26
CA THR A 50 -1.49 -3.34 4.21
C THR A 50 0.00 -3.45 3.98
N CYS A 51 0.49 -4.68 3.80
CA CYS A 51 1.86 -4.95 3.36
C CYS A 51 2.07 -4.46 1.93
N LEU A 52 3.06 -3.60 1.71
CA LEU A 52 3.33 -3.04 0.37
C LEU A 52 4.13 -3.96 -0.57
N ILE A 53 4.58 -5.12 -0.09
CA ILE A 53 5.24 -6.13 -0.93
C ILE A 53 4.20 -7.03 -1.61
N CYS A 54 3.25 -7.58 -0.82
CA CYS A 54 2.21 -8.48 -1.32
C CYS A 54 0.83 -7.82 -1.49
N ILE A 55 0.68 -6.55 -1.13
CA ILE A 55 -0.58 -5.78 -1.20
C ILE A 55 -1.72 -6.48 -0.43
N HIS A 56 -1.38 -7.14 0.69
CA HIS A 56 -2.33 -7.84 1.55
C HIS A 56 -2.48 -7.12 2.91
N PRO A 57 -3.70 -7.04 3.49
CA PRO A 57 -3.88 -6.49 4.82
C PRO A 57 -3.11 -7.26 5.89
N TYR A 58 -2.64 -6.54 6.91
CA TYR A 58 -2.00 -7.18 8.06
C TYR A 58 -3.02 -7.91 8.92
N HIS A 59 -2.57 -8.95 9.63
CA HIS A 59 -3.39 -9.76 10.54
C HIS A 59 -4.58 -10.49 9.87
N SER A 60 -4.66 -10.48 8.54
CA SER A 60 -5.55 -11.35 7.76
C SER A 60 -4.73 -12.40 7.02
N ALA A 61 -5.34 -13.58 6.85
CA ALA A 61 -4.74 -14.64 6.05
C ALA A 61 -4.83 -14.30 4.56
N ASN A 62 -3.70 -14.40 3.86
CA ASN A 62 -3.65 -14.31 2.41
C ASN A 62 -4.22 -15.59 1.77
N VAL A 63 -4.21 -15.64 0.43
CA VAL A 63 -4.70 -16.81 -0.34
C VAL A 63 -3.94 -18.11 -0.04
N ASP A 64 -2.71 -17.99 0.44
CA ASP A 64 -1.84 -19.11 0.84
C ASP A 64 -2.00 -19.47 2.33
N GLY A 65 -2.88 -18.78 3.06
CA GLY A 65 -3.08 -18.95 4.50
C GLY A 65 -2.05 -18.24 5.40
N ASN A 66 -1.11 -17.49 4.82
CA ASN A 66 -0.10 -16.74 5.56
C ASN A 66 -0.68 -15.45 6.14
N VAL A 67 -0.39 -15.20 7.41
CA VAL A 67 -0.77 -13.96 8.11
C VAL A 67 0.46 -13.09 8.27
N GLU A 68 0.43 -11.91 7.66
CA GLU A 68 1.53 -10.95 7.76
C GLU A 68 1.39 -10.07 9.01
N VAL A 69 2.49 -9.93 9.75
CA VAL A 69 2.62 -9.03 10.92
C VAL A 69 3.40 -7.79 10.47
N PRO A 70 2.93 -6.57 10.81
CA PRO A 70 3.61 -5.35 10.40
C PRO A 70 4.92 -5.14 11.16
N VAL A 71 6.00 -4.95 10.42
CA VAL A 71 7.34 -4.62 10.94
C VAL A 71 7.87 -3.36 10.28
N MET A 72 8.57 -2.53 11.05
CA MET A 72 9.19 -1.29 10.61
C MET A 72 10.68 -1.47 10.40
N THR A 73 11.15 -1.06 9.22
CA THR A 73 12.56 -1.01 8.86
C THR A 73 13.26 0.20 9.49
N ALA A 74 14.60 0.22 9.52
CA ALA A 74 15.37 1.33 10.07
C ALA A 74 15.15 2.68 9.36
N CYS A 75 14.65 2.66 8.12
CA CYS A 75 14.27 3.86 7.38
C CYS A 75 12.82 4.33 7.62
N GLY A 76 12.06 3.64 8.47
CA GLY A 76 10.70 4.01 8.87
C GLY A 76 9.58 3.39 8.03
N HIS A 77 9.90 2.67 6.94
CA HIS A 77 8.89 2.01 6.12
C HIS A 77 8.43 0.68 6.72
N VAL A 78 7.14 0.40 6.57
CA VAL A 78 6.44 -0.75 7.17
C VAL A 78 6.13 -1.80 6.11
N PHE A 79 6.39 -3.07 6.43
CA PHE A 79 6.15 -4.24 5.57
C PHE A 79 5.65 -5.41 6.40
N GLY A 80 5.23 -6.50 5.75
CA GLY A 80 4.97 -7.77 6.43
C GLY A 80 6.28 -8.46 6.79
N ASP A 81 6.37 -9.05 7.98
CA ASP A 81 7.57 -9.74 8.47
C ASP A 81 8.01 -10.87 7.52
N GLY A 82 7.08 -11.70 7.06
CA GLY A 82 7.37 -12.81 6.16
C GLY A 82 7.83 -12.31 4.79
N CYS A 83 7.05 -11.39 4.21
CA CYS A 83 7.40 -10.75 2.95
C CYS A 83 8.77 -10.05 2.98
N LEU A 84 9.08 -9.33 4.06
CA LEU A 84 10.36 -8.63 4.19
C LEU A 84 11.51 -9.61 4.38
N GLY A 85 11.30 -10.72 5.11
CA GLY A 85 12.28 -11.80 5.24
C GLY A 85 12.67 -12.38 3.89
N VAL A 86 11.69 -12.78 3.08
CA VAL A 86 11.92 -13.34 1.73
C VAL A 86 12.64 -12.32 0.84
N TRP A 87 12.22 -11.05 0.86
CA TRP A 87 12.88 -9.99 0.09
C TRP A 87 14.38 -9.86 0.41
N MET A 88 14.73 -10.01 1.69
CA MET A 88 16.10 -9.90 2.17
C MET A 88 16.92 -11.17 1.85
N GLU A 89 16.29 -12.34 1.77
CA GLU A 89 16.90 -13.65 1.48
C GLU A 89 17.06 -13.98 -0.02
N GLU A 90 16.07 -13.67 -0.87
CA GLU A 90 16.10 -13.95 -2.32
C GLU A 90 17.27 -13.25 -3.03
N SER A 91 17.84 -12.26 -2.38
CA SER A 91 19.00 -11.52 -2.87
C SER A 91 20.34 -12.24 -2.65
N GLU A 92 20.37 -13.37 -1.93
CA GLU A 92 21.58 -14.18 -1.72
C GLU A 92 21.77 -15.27 -2.80
N LYS A 93 20.71 -15.63 -3.55
CA LYS A 93 20.71 -16.76 -4.50
C LYS A 93 20.94 -16.41 -5.98
N GLY A 94 21.28 -15.16 -6.31
CA GLY A 94 21.86 -14.80 -7.62
C GLY A 94 20.93 -14.92 -8.85
N GLY A 95 19.60 -14.88 -8.66
CA GLY A 95 18.62 -15.11 -9.74
C GLY A 95 17.95 -13.87 -10.35
N GLY A 96 18.34 -12.65 -9.98
CA GLY A 96 17.78 -11.42 -10.55
C GLY A 96 18.74 -10.24 -10.34
N GLY A 97 19.32 -9.74 -11.43
CA GLY A 97 20.37 -8.72 -11.39
C GLY A 97 19.96 -7.45 -10.63
N GLY A 98 20.61 -7.19 -9.50
CA GLY A 98 20.52 -5.91 -8.79
C GLY A 98 20.99 -6.02 -7.34
N ASN A 99 21.73 -5.03 -6.87
CA ASN A 99 22.24 -4.87 -5.50
C ASN A 99 21.14 -4.67 -4.43
N ASN A 100 20.04 -5.45 -4.47
CA ASN A 100 18.82 -5.18 -3.71
C ASN A 100 18.74 -5.95 -2.37
N GLY A 101 19.70 -6.86 -2.11
CA GLY A 101 19.78 -7.67 -0.89
C GLY A 101 20.21 -6.95 0.35
N GLY A 102 19.24 -6.55 1.15
CA GLY A 102 19.49 -5.69 2.30
C GLY A 102 19.23 -4.22 1.96
N THR A 103 18.29 -3.93 1.04
CA THR A 103 17.77 -2.58 0.86
C THR A 103 16.27 -2.53 1.09
N CYS A 104 15.78 -1.42 1.61
CA CYS A 104 14.35 -1.20 1.78
C CYS A 104 13.64 -1.25 0.40
N PRO A 105 12.57 -2.05 0.23
CA PRO A 105 11.80 -2.12 -1.02
C PRO A 105 11.25 -0.77 -1.49
N MET A 106 10.99 0.16 -0.55
CA MET A 106 10.37 1.46 -0.87
C MET A 106 11.40 2.53 -1.22
N CYS A 107 12.44 2.72 -0.40
CA CYS A 107 13.37 3.84 -0.55
C CYS A 107 14.82 3.43 -0.85
N ARG A 108 15.07 2.11 -0.97
CA ARG A 108 16.39 1.52 -1.21
C ARG A 108 17.44 1.84 -0.14
N PHE A 109 17.04 2.32 1.02
CA PHE A 109 17.92 2.50 2.17
C PHE A 109 18.61 1.17 2.52
N VAL A 110 19.92 1.19 2.74
CA VAL A 110 20.71 -0.01 3.06
C VAL A 110 20.40 -0.46 4.49
N LEU A 111 19.72 -1.59 4.62
CA LEU A 111 19.36 -2.25 5.86
C LEU A 111 20.48 -3.18 6.35
N ARG A 112 21.73 -2.70 6.31
CA ARG A 112 22.93 -3.40 6.78
C ARG A 112 23.81 -2.44 7.58
N TYR A 113 24.45 -2.95 8.63
CA TYR A 113 25.45 -2.19 9.37
C TYR A 113 26.69 -1.96 8.48
N ARG A 114 27.17 -0.71 8.41
CA ARG A 114 28.31 -0.34 7.55
C ARG A 114 29.62 -1.02 7.96
N GLU A 115 29.82 -1.24 9.25
CA GLU A 115 31.10 -1.73 9.78
C GLU A 115 31.20 -3.26 9.74
N CYS A 116 30.09 -3.97 9.93
CA CYS A 116 30.07 -5.43 10.07
C CYS A 116 29.18 -6.16 9.06
N GLY A 117 28.45 -5.45 8.20
CA GLY A 117 27.67 -6.03 7.10
C GLY A 117 26.40 -6.81 7.52
N HIS A 118 26.17 -6.98 8.84
CA HIS A 118 24.99 -7.67 9.36
C HIS A 118 23.70 -6.95 8.99
N ILE A 119 22.63 -7.72 8.78
CA ILE A 119 21.28 -7.20 8.50
C ILE A 119 20.75 -6.43 9.71
N ILE A 120 20.19 -5.24 9.46
CA ILE A 120 19.42 -4.49 10.45
C ILE A 120 18.01 -5.07 10.47
N ARG A 121 17.68 -5.82 11.53
CA ARG A 121 16.36 -6.44 11.69
C ARG A 121 15.28 -5.37 11.85
N ALA A 122 14.16 -5.57 11.16
CA ALA A 122 12.96 -4.78 11.36
C ALA A 122 12.35 -5.07 12.74
N VAL A 123 11.65 -4.09 13.30
CA VAL A 123 11.01 -4.20 14.61
C VAL A 123 9.49 -4.23 14.45
N PRO A 124 8.76 -5.03 15.25
CA PRO A 124 7.30 -4.99 15.23
C PRO A 124 6.77 -3.58 15.51
N THR A 125 5.75 -3.13 14.76
CA THR A 125 5.17 -1.78 14.94
C THR A 125 4.31 -1.66 16.20
N MET A 126 3.97 -2.79 16.83
CA MET A 126 3.20 -2.88 18.07
C MET A 126 4.09 -3.39 19.20
N LYS A 127 4.30 -2.57 20.23
CA LYS A 127 4.50 -3.09 21.58
C LYS A 127 3.10 -3.26 22.18
N PRO A 128 2.68 -4.45 22.64
CA PRO A 128 1.57 -4.51 23.57
C PRO A 128 1.99 -3.68 24.80
N SER A 129 1.39 -2.52 25.01
CA SER A 129 1.47 -1.85 26.29
C SER A 129 0.62 -2.67 27.25
N CYS A 130 1.28 -3.49 28.06
CA CYS A 130 0.73 -3.97 29.32
C CYS A 130 0.92 -2.87 30.36
#